data_AF-A0A7C6KES8-F1
#
_entry.id   AF-A0A7C6KES8-F1
#
_cell.length_a   1.000
_cell.length_b   1.000
_cell.length_c   1.000
_cell.angle_alpha   90.00
_cell.angle_beta   90.00
_cell.angle_gamma   90.00
#
_symmetry.space_group_name_H-M   'P 1'
#
loop_
_entity.id
_entity.type
_entity.pdbx_description
1 polymer ?
#
loop_
_entity_poly.entity_id
_entity_poly.type
_entity_poly.pdbx_seq_one_letter_code
_entity_poly.pdbx_strand_id
1 'polypeptide(L)'
;MSEQNGVVPKCPSCGGALKAFAARCELCGHELTGVGANRTVVELVNKFNEIESTLVAAGLQGSKLEKEVSARRARVIRDLPIPNAREDLLSLIHFILPKLQGVGKRDPNEEDWRVKFTEVMNLARNAYRGDVKTREELEALERSANLGFAETVKERTRRNPMLFLLVGGVAVLAVVGLISTQWQSWQEARCTAAYTPAAQAETARLESIVAIFDGKLQQKDYAAAQAELAQLRWQYQEACKAEAVAQETAAWETRRQALAARIEAAQAAEREQAAAEIAREKAAQQAELDQEKAREAEQQRAVAAQAEARRIARAEAELAQRARRGAETRQARD
;
A
#
# COMPACT_ATOMS: atom_id res chain seq x y z
N MET A 1 -24.89 1.13 -50.39
CA MET A 1 -25.09 0.25 -49.22
C MET A 1 -24.52 -1.10 -49.63
N SER A 2 -23.37 -1.50 -49.06
CA SER A 2 -22.72 -2.76 -49.44
C SER A 2 -22.85 -3.74 -48.29
N GLU A 3 -23.69 -4.74 -48.50
CA GLU A 3 -23.83 -5.92 -47.65
C GLU A 3 -22.51 -6.71 -47.67
N GLN A 4 -21.74 -6.65 -46.58
CA GLN A 4 -20.63 -7.58 -46.37
C GLN A 4 -21.18 -8.84 -45.70
N ASN A 5 -21.38 -9.89 -46.51
CA ASN A 5 -21.63 -11.24 -46.02
C ASN A 5 -20.49 -11.65 -45.09
N GLY A 6 -20.78 -11.73 -43.79
CA GLY A 6 -19.83 -12.10 -42.74
C GLY A 6 -19.43 -13.56 -42.83
N VAL A 7 -18.48 -13.88 -43.71
CA VAL A 7 -17.82 -15.20 -43.71
C VAL A 7 -16.89 -15.23 -42.50
N VAL A 8 -17.31 -15.92 -41.43
CA VAL A 8 -16.46 -16.15 -40.25
C VAL A 8 -15.34 -17.13 -40.65
N PRO A 9 -14.07 -16.70 -40.66
CA PRO A 9 -12.96 -17.57 -41.02
C PRO A 9 -12.87 -18.74 -40.03
N LYS A 10 -12.64 -19.96 -40.52
CA LYS A 10 -12.51 -21.16 -39.70
C LYS A 10 -11.05 -21.58 -39.59
N CYS A 11 -10.67 -22.15 -38.46
CA CYS A 11 -9.34 -22.68 -38.23
C CYS A 11 -9.05 -23.86 -39.17
N PRO A 12 -7.96 -23.86 -39.95
CA PRO A 12 -7.64 -24.96 -40.86
C PRO A 12 -7.25 -26.25 -40.14
N SER A 13 -6.86 -26.16 -38.86
CA SER A 13 -6.46 -27.33 -38.06
C SER A 13 -7.62 -27.99 -37.30
N CYS A 14 -8.59 -27.23 -36.81
CA CYS A 14 -9.68 -27.77 -35.97
C CYS A 14 -11.10 -27.38 -36.42
N GLY A 15 -11.26 -26.55 -37.45
CA GLY A 15 -12.55 -26.09 -37.96
C GLY A 15 -13.27 -25.06 -37.09
N GLY A 16 -12.70 -24.68 -35.94
CA GLY A 16 -13.29 -23.71 -35.01
C GLY A 16 -13.40 -22.29 -35.59
N ALA A 17 -14.41 -21.54 -35.18
CA ALA A 17 -14.61 -20.16 -35.62
C ALA A 17 -13.48 -19.25 -35.11
N LEU A 18 -12.90 -18.46 -36.01
CA LEU A 18 -11.86 -17.50 -35.68
C LEU A 18 -12.47 -16.10 -35.57
N LYS A 19 -12.06 -15.38 -34.53
CA LYS A 19 -12.30 -13.94 -34.45
C LYS A 19 -11.54 -13.25 -35.59
N ALA A 20 -12.08 -12.15 -36.09
CA ALA A 20 -11.35 -11.30 -37.03
C ALA A 20 -9.99 -10.92 -36.41
N PHE A 21 -8.92 -11.01 -37.21
CA PHE A 21 -7.54 -10.70 -36.79
C PHE A 21 -6.91 -11.64 -35.75
N ALA A 22 -7.47 -12.83 -35.50
CA ALA A 22 -6.82 -13.82 -34.63
C ALA A 22 -5.50 -14.32 -35.25
N ALA A 23 -4.40 -14.27 -34.49
CA ALA A 23 -3.09 -14.82 -34.90
C ALA A 23 -2.89 -16.29 -34.49
N ARG A 24 -3.72 -16.77 -33.56
CA ARG A 24 -3.71 -18.13 -33.03
C ARG A 24 -5.14 -18.57 -32.76
N CYS A 25 -5.46 -19.83 -33.07
CA CYS A 25 -6.75 -20.41 -32.73
C CYS A 25 -6.87 -20.60 -31.21
N GLU A 26 -7.86 -19.96 -30.58
CA GLU A 26 -8.13 -20.12 -29.14
C GLU A 26 -8.58 -21.54 -28.75
N LEU A 27 -9.13 -22.30 -29.71
CA LEU A 27 -9.67 -23.64 -29.46
C LEU A 27 -8.62 -24.75 -29.51
N CYS A 28 -7.64 -24.67 -30.41
CA CYS A 28 -6.63 -25.72 -30.57
C CYS A 28 -5.18 -25.24 -30.50
N GLY A 29 -4.95 -23.94 -30.33
CA GLY A 29 -3.61 -23.37 -30.24
C GLY A 29 -2.85 -23.32 -31.57
N HIS A 30 -3.44 -23.76 -32.68
CA HIS A 30 -2.84 -23.74 -34.01
C HIS A 30 -2.54 -22.29 -34.44
N GLU A 31 -1.31 -22.07 -34.88
CA GLU A 31 -0.89 -20.80 -35.45
C GLU A 31 -1.37 -20.70 -36.89
N LEU A 32 -2.07 -19.62 -37.20
CA LEU A 32 -2.64 -19.43 -38.51
C LEU A 32 -1.54 -18.96 -39.46
N THR A 33 -0.80 -19.92 -40.01
CA THR A 33 0.19 -19.66 -41.05
C THR A 33 -0.51 -19.70 -42.40
N GLY A 34 -0.86 -18.52 -42.91
CA GLY A 34 -1.35 -18.39 -44.27
C GLY A 34 -0.21 -18.67 -45.25
N VAL A 35 -0.43 -19.57 -46.21
CA VAL A 35 0.41 -19.74 -47.40
C VAL A 35 0.37 -18.41 -48.17
N GLY A 36 1.29 -17.51 -47.82
CA GLY A 36 1.29 -16.11 -48.24
C GLY A 36 2.28 -15.25 -47.46
N ALA A 37 3.32 -15.83 -46.87
CA ALA A 37 4.42 -15.07 -46.29
C ALA A 37 5.04 -14.20 -47.40
N ASN A 38 5.08 -12.88 -47.18
CA ASN A 38 5.54 -11.79 -48.07
C ASN A 38 4.51 -10.97 -48.84
N ARG A 39 3.19 -11.16 -48.67
CA ARG A 39 2.24 -10.32 -49.43
C ARG A 39 2.43 -8.82 -49.16
N THR A 40 2.67 -8.41 -47.91
CA THR A 40 2.79 -6.99 -47.53
C THR A 40 4.04 -6.32 -48.12
N VAL A 41 5.20 -6.97 -48.06
CA VAL A 41 6.45 -6.42 -48.61
C VAL A 41 6.37 -6.37 -50.14
N VAL A 42 5.82 -7.40 -50.78
CA VAL A 42 5.63 -7.44 -52.24
C VAL A 42 4.69 -6.33 -52.70
N GLU A 43 3.54 -6.15 -52.03
CA GLU A 43 2.60 -5.05 -52.34
C GLU A 43 3.24 -3.67 -52.16
N LEU A 44 4.04 -3.49 -51.12
CA LEU A 44 4.76 -2.24 -50.84
C LEU A 44 5.78 -1.91 -51.94
N VAL A 45 6.59 -2.89 -52.34
CA VAL A 45 7.57 -2.73 -53.43
C VAL A 45 6.87 -2.45 -54.76
N ASN A 46 5.77 -3.14 -55.05
CA ASN A 46 4.98 -2.89 -56.26
C ASN A 46 4.43 -1.46 -56.30
N LYS A 47 3.88 -0.96 -55.19
CA LYS A 47 3.43 0.45 -55.09
C LYS A 47 4.57 1.44 -55.29
N PHE A 48 5.77 1.16 -54.78
CA PHE A 48 6.94 2.02 -55.02
C PHE A 48 7.38 2.04 -56.48
N ASN A 49 7.32 0.91 -57.17
CA ASN A 49 7.64 0.80 -58.59
C ASN A 49 6.58 1.50 -59.45
N GLU A 50 5.30 1.37 -59.11
CA GLU A 50 4.19 2.05 -59.79
C GLU A 50 4.28 3.58 -59.65
N ILE A 51 4.63 4.09 -58.47
CA ILE A 51 4.89 5.51 -58.26
C ILE A 51 5.99 6.01 -59.20
N GLU A 52 7.10 5.28 -59.27
CA GLU A 52 8.24 5.68 -60.09
C GLU A 52 7.91 5.63 -61.59
N SER A 53 7.27 4.56 -62.06
CA SER A 53 6.88 4.41 -63.46
C SER A 53 5.86 5.46 -63.90
N THR A 54 4.87 5.78 -63.05
CA THR A 54 3.85 6.80 -63.33
C THR A 54 4.47 8.19 -63.47
N LEU A 55 5.45 8.52 -62.61
CA LEU A 55 6.12 9.81 -62.65
C LEU A 55 7.06 9.94 -63.86
N VAL A 56 7.74 8.86 -64.23
CA VAL A 56 8.55 8.79 -65.45
C VAL A 56 7.67 8.94 -66.70
N ALA A 57 6.53 8.25 -66.75
CA ALA A 57 5.57 8.36 -67.85
C ALA A 57 4.97 9.77 -67.96
N ALA A 58 4.84 10.49 -66.83
CA ALA A 58 4.44 11.89 -66.78
C ALA A 58 5.57 12.87 -67.17
N GLY A 59 6.74 12.37 -67.60
CA GLY A 59 7.85 13.17 -68.12
C GLY A 59 8.79 13.74 -67.05
N LEU A 60 8.67 13.33 -65.77
CA LEU A 60 9.61 13.77 -64.74
C LEU A 60 10.95 13.03 -64.89
N GLN A 61 12.05 13.77 -64.75
CA GLN A 61 13.41 13.24 -64.82
C GLN A 61 14.33 13.92 -63.79
N GLY A 62 15.48 13.29 -63.52
CA GLY A 62 16.54 13.82 -62.67
C GLY A 62 16.07 14.15 -61.24
N SER A 63 16.57 15.25 -60.68
CA SER A 63 16.30 15.63 -59.28
C SER A 63 14.83 15.92 -58.97
N LYS A 64 14.02 16.31 -59.97
CA LYS A 64 12.57 16.51 -59.79
C LYS A 64 11.85 15.18 -59.61
N LEU A 65 12.23 14.16 -60.38
CA LEU A 65 11.72 12.80 -60.23
C LEU A 65 12.09 12.24 -58.86
N GLU A 66 13.36 12.35 -58.46
CA GLU A 66 13.84 11.83 -57.16
C GLU A 66 13.07 12.44 -55.98
N LYS A 67 12.85 13.76 -55.98
CA LYS A 67 12.10 14.45 -54.94
C LYS A 67 10.65 14.00 -54.87
N GLU A 68 9.98 13.92 -56.01
CA GLU A 68 8.57 13.52 -56.05
C GLU A 68 8.40 12.04 -55.67
N VAL A 69 9.26 11.15 -56.19
CA VAL A 69 9.29 9.73 -55.81
C VAL A 69 9.46 9.60 -54.30
N SER A 70 10.44 10.29 -53.70
CA SER A 70 10.66 10.25 -52.25
C SER A 70 9.45 10.78 -51.46
N ALA A 71 8.83 11.88 -51.89
CA ALA A 71 7.65 12.43 -51.23
C ALA A 71 6.43 11.51 -51.29
N ARG A 72 6.22 10.80 -52.41
CA ARG A 72 5.13 9.82 -52.55
C ARG A 72 5.40 8.54 -51.78
N ARG A 73 6.65 8.05 -51.78
CA ARG A 73 7.08 6.90 -50.96
C ARG A 73 6.87 7.16 -49.47
N ALA A 74 7.19 8.35 -48.97
CA ALA A 74 6.92 8.77 -47.59
C ALA A 74 5.47 8.52 -47.16
N ARG A 75 4.51 8.91 -48.02
CA ARG A 75 3.08 8.72 -47.73
C ARG A 75 2.71 7.25 -47.68
N VAL A 76 3.15 6.46 -48.67
CA VAL A 76 2.90 5.02 -48.71
C VAL A 76 3.51 4.31 -47.49
N ILE A 77 4.69 4.73 -47.03
CA ILE A 77 5.33 4.16 -45.83
C ILE A 77 4.45 4.44 -44.60
N ARG A 78 4.02 5.68 -44.39
CA ARG A 78 3.18 6.04 -43.23
C ARG A 78 1.84 5.30 -43.23
N ASP A 79 1.20 5.23 -44.40
CA ASP A 79 -0.11 4.62 -44.58
C ASP A 79 -0.07 3.09 -44.75
N LEU A 80 1.11 2.46 -44.67
CA LEU A 80 1.28 1.02 -44.80
C LEU A 80 0.49 0.28 -43.70
N PRO A 81 -0.51 -0.55 -44.06
CA PRO A 81 -1.20 -1.40 -43.11
C PRO A 81 -0.24 -2.48 -42.57
N ILE A 82 -0.18 -2.59 -41.24
CA ILE A 82 0.67 -3.58 -40.58
C ILE A 82 -0.10 -4.89 -40.43
N PRO A 83 0.41 -6.02 -40.94
CA PRO A 83 -0.23 -7.33 -40.82
C PRO A 83 -0.12 -7.87 -39.39
N ASN A 84 -1.07 -8.74 -39.01
CA ASN A 84 -1.05 -9.40 -37.70
C ASN A 84 -0.37 -10.78 -37.71
N ALA A 85 0.01 -11.28 -38.88
CA ALA A 85 0.70 -12.55 -39.02
C ALA A 85 2.16 -12.40 -38.57
N ARG A 86 2.60 -13.32 -37.72
CA ARG A 86 3.94 -13.37 -37.12
C ARG A 86 5.06 -13.32 -38.17
N GLU A 87 4.98 -14.18 -39.16
CA GLU A 87 5.97 -14.25 -40.25
C GLU A 87 6.02 -12.96 -41.09
N ASP A 88 4.87 -12.31 -41.32
CA ASP A 88 4.83 -11.06 -42.07
C ASP A 88 5.42 -9.89 -41.27
N LEU A 89 5.25 -9.89 -39.94
CA LEU A 89 5.90 -8.92 -39.05
C LEU A 89 7.42 -9.09 -39.09
N LEU A 90 7.93 -10.31 -39.00
CA LEU A 90 9.37 -10.58 -39.13
C LEU A 90 9.90 -10.16 -40.51
N SER A 91 9.19 -10.49 -41.59
CA SER A 91 9.58 -10.07 -42.94
C SER A 91 9.66 -8.55 -43.07
N LEU A 92 8.67 -7.82 -42.54
CA LEU A 92 8.68 -6.36 -42.52
C LEU A 92 9.85 -5.78 -41.70
N ILE A 93 10.13 -6.35 -40.53
CA ILE A 93 11.27 -5.93 -39.70
C ILE A 93 12.57 -6.05 -40.49
N HIS A 94 12.82 -7.21 -41.11
CA HIS A 94 14.03 -7.45 -41.90
C HIS A 94 14.09 -6.59 -43.17
N PHE A 95 12.94 -6.23 -43.75
CA PHE A 95 12.89 -5.33 -44.91
C PHE A 95 13.21 -3.87 -44.55
N ILE A 96 12.75 -3.40 -43.39
CA ILE A 96 12.92 -2.01 -42.93
C ILE A 96 14.31 -1.80 -42.34
N LEU A 97 14.82 -2.76 -41.56
CA LEU A 97 16.08 -2.66 -40.83
C LEU A 97 17.28 -2.14 -41.65
N PRO A 98 17.59 -2.67 -42.86
CA PRO A 98 18.72 -2.17 -43.64
C PRO A 98 18.56 -0.72 -44.09
N LYS A 99 17.32 -0.20 -44.18
CA LYS A 99 17.04 1.20 -44.53
C LYS A 99 17.36 2.16 -43.38
N LEU A 100 17.39 1.65 -42.15
CA LEU A 100 17.73 2.39 -40.93
C LEU A 100 19.22 2.31 -40.59
N GLN A 101 19.88 1.21 -40.97
CA GLN A 101 21.29 0.97 -40.65
C GLN A 101 22.28 1.71 -41.58
N GLY A 102 21.79 2.38 -42.63
CA GLY A 102 22.63 3.21 -43.50
C GLY A 102 23.67 2.42 -44.29
N VAL A 103 23.50 1.12 -44.45
CA VAL A 103 24.40 0.27 -45.25
C VAL A 103 24.22 0.63 -46.73
N GLY A 104 25.06 1.54 -47.24
CA GLY A 104 25.02 2.04 -48.62
C GLY A 104 24.44 3.45 -48.76
N LYS A 105 23.70 3.72 -49.85
CA LYS A 105 23.01 5.02 -50.04
C LYS A 105 21.86 5.09 -49.06
N ARG A 106 21.92 6.07 -48.15
CA ARG A 106 20.89 6.34 -47.15
C ARG A 106 19.52 6.51 -47.81
N ASP A 107 18.51 5.83 -47.27
CA ASP A 107 17.15 5.91 -47.77
C ASP A 107 16.60 7.33 -47.52
N PRO A 108 16.08 8.04 -48.54
CA PRO A 108 15.51 9.38 -48.37
C PRO A 108 14.36 9.46 -47.37
N ASN A 109 13.68 8.34 -47.11
CA ASN A 109 12.50 8.22 -46.25
C ASN A 109 12.82 7.55 -44.91
N GLU A 110 14.07 7.59 -44.44
CA GLU A 110 14.49 6.94 -43.19
C GLU A 110 13.63 7.32 -41.97
N GLU A 111 13.22 8.58 -41.86
CA GLU A 111 12.39 9.05 -40.74
C GLU A 111 11.01 8.37 -40.75
N ASP A 112 10.37 8.27 -41.93
CA ASP A 112 9.11 7.54 -42.10
C ASP A 112 9.28 6.05 -41.80
N TRP A 113 10.38 5.45 -42.26
CA TRP A 113 10.74 4.06 -41.98
C TRP A 113 10.94 3.79 -40.49
N ARG A 114 11.51 4.76 -39.75
CA ARG A 114 11.75 4.63 -38.31
C ARG A 114 10.44 4.59 -37.53
N VAL A 115 9.51 5.48 -37.85
CA VAL A 115 8.17 5.47 -37.26
C VAL A 115 7.48 4.14 -37.54
N LYS A 116 7.49 3.70 -38.80
CA LYS A 116 6.87 2.42 -39.17
C LYS A 116 7.55 1.22 -38.49
N PHE A 117 8.87 1.22 -38.36
CA PHE A 117 9.62 0.18 -37.65
C PHE A 117 9.16 0.06 -36.19
N THR A 118 9.02 1.18 -35.47
CA THR A 118 8.52 1.16 -34.08
C THR A 118 7.12 0.57 -33.98
N GLU A 119 6.21 0.93 -34.90
CA GLU A 119 4.86 0.36 -34.95
C GLU A 119 4.88 -1.15 -35.16
N VAL A 120 5.67 -1.63 -36.14
CA VAL A 120 5.83 -3.07 -36.44
C VAL A 120 6.44 -3.82 -35.25
N MET A 121 7.46 -3.24 -34.60
CA MET A 121 8.12 -3.84 -33.43
C MET A 121 7.18 -3.96 -32.23
N ASN A 122 6.35 -2.95 -31.97
CA ASN A 122 5.36 -3.01 -30.89
C ASN A 122 4.36 -4.16 -31.11
N LEU A 123 3.89 -4.33 -32.35
CA LEU A 123 2.96 -5.40 -32.68
C LEU A 123 3.64 -6.77 -32.62
N ALA A 124 4.87 -6.88 -33.11
CA ALA A 124 5.67 -8.10 -33.02
C ALA A 124 5.90 -8.53 -31.56
N ARG A 125 6.31 -7.62 -30.67
CA ARG A 125 6.48 -7.94 -29.23
C ARG A 125 5.21 -8.51 -28.61
N ASN A 126 4.04 -8.02 -29.02
CA ASN A 126 2.76 -8.57 -28.56
C ASN A 126 2.45 -9.94 -29.18
N ALA A 127 2.68 -10.11 -30.49
CA ALA A 127 2.43 -11.36 -31.20
C ALA A 127 3.28 -12.53 -30.68
N TYR A 128 4.51 -12.25 -30.23
CA TYR A 128 5.47 -13.20 -29.67
C TYR A 128 5.55 -13.20 -28.13
N ARG A 129 4.50 -12.75 -27.42
CA ARG A 129 4.51 -12.62 -25.94
C ARG A 129 4.96 -13.90 -25.20
N GLY A 130 4.64 -15.08 -25.74
CA GLY A 130 4.96 -16.39 -25.15
C GLY A 130 6.29 -17.00 -25.60
N ASP A 131 7.04 -16.37 -26.51
CA ASP A 131 8.33 -16.86 -27.01
C ASP A 131 9.47 -15.95 -26.52
N VAL A 132 10.12 -16.36 -25.43
CA VAL A 132 11.19 -15.58 -24.78
C VAL A 132 12.37 -15.38 -25.73
N LYS A 133 12.73 -16.42 -26.49
CA LYS A 133 13.90 -16.39 -27.39
C LYS A 133 13.68 -15.40 -28.54
N THR A 134 12.53 -15.48 -29.21
CA THR A 134 12.24 -14.54 -30.30
C THR A 134 12.13 -13.10 -29.80
N ARG A 135 11.67 -12.88 -28.56
CA ARG A 135 11.65 -11.53 -27.98
C ARG A 135 13.05 -10.96 -27.75
N GLU A 136 13.99 -11.75 -27.27
CA GLU A 136 15.39 -11.32 -27.12
C GLU A 136 16.01 -10.97 -28.48
N GLU A 137 15.71 -11.75 -29.52
CA GLU A 137 16.13 -11.46 -30.90
C GLU A 137 15.52 -10.13 -31.41
N LEU A 138 14.22 -9.90 -31.18
CA LEU A 138 13.56 -8.63 -31.52
C LEU A 138 14.20 -7.43 -30.80
N GLU A 139 14.51 -7.56 -29.50
CA GLU A 139 15.20 -6.52 -28.74
C GLU A 139 16.63 -6.26 -29.24
N ALA A 140 17.32 -7.29 -29.74
CA ALA A 140 18.62 -7.12 -30.37
C ALA A 140 18.52 -6.37 -31.71
N LEU A 141 17.52 -6.69 -32.54
CA LEU A 141 17.25 -5.98 -33.79
C LEU A 141 16.89 -4.50 -33.53
N GLU A 142 16.06 -4.22 -32.53
CA GLU A 142 15.71 -2.85 -32.12
C GLU A 142 16.94 -2.04 -31.69
N ARG A 143 17.80 -2.65 -30.86
CA ARG A 143 19.07 -2.03 -30.45
C ARG A 143 19.95 -1.72 -31.65
N SER A 144 20.08 -2.65 -32.60
CA SER A 144 20.88 -2.44 -33.81
C SER A 144 20.36 -1.28 -34.69
N ALA A 145 19.04 -1.09 -34.77
CA ALA A 145 18.41 0.01 -35.51
C ALA A 145 18.65 1.38 -34.84
N ASN A 146 18.71 1.40 -33.51
CA ASN A 146 18.97 2.60 -32.72
C ASN A 146 20.46 3.00 -32.69
N LEU A 147 21.38 2.04 -32.80
CA LEU A 147 22.82 2.32 -32.93
C LEU A 147 23.14 3.10 -34.23
N GLY A 148 22.47 2.79 -35.34
CA GLY A 148 22.60 3.58 -36.58
C GLY A 148 22.17 5.04 -36.42
N PHE A 149 21.19 5.32 -35.55
CA PHE A 149 20.78 6.70 -35.25
C PHE A 149 21.87 7.47 -34.48
N ALA A 150 22.49 6.85 -33.46
CA ALA A 150 23.56 7.47 -32.70
C ALA A 150 24.77 7.84 -33.59
N GLU A 151 25.11 6.99 -34.56
CA GLU A 151 26.14 7.28 -35.57
C GLU A 151 25.72 8.46 -36.49
N THR A 152 24.46 8.52 -36.93
CA THR A 152 23.99 9.63 -37.79
C THR A 152 23.92 10.99 -37.08
N VAL A 153 23.66 11.01 -35.76
CA VAL A 153 23.74 12.23 -34.94
C VAL A 153 25.18 12.75 -34.88
N LYS A 154 26.17 11.84 -34.78
CA LYS A 154 27.61 12.15 -34.78
C LYS A 154 28.11 12.69 -36.13
N GLU A 155 27.51 12.29 -37.24
CA GLU A 155 27.87 12.80 -38.58
C GLU A 155 27.22 14.14 -38.92
N ARG A 156 25.99 14.40 -38.46
CA ARG A 156 25.31 15.69 -38.66
C ARG A 156 25.91 16.81 -37.81
N THR A 157 26.47 16.49 -36.65
CA THR A 157 27.17 17.44 -35.75
C THR A 157 28.49 17.95 -36.32
N ARG A 158 29.12 17.27 -37.27
CA ARG A 158 30.36 17.73 -37.91
C ARG A 158 30.13 18.83 -38.96
N ARG A 159 28.90 19.02 -39.43
CA ARG A 159 28.57 19.96 -40.52
C ARG A 159 28.01 21.31 -40.06
N ASN A 160 27.69 21.50 -38.78
CA ASN A 160 27.23 22.80 -38.28
C ASN A 160 27.48 22.98 -36.76
N PRO A 161 28.50 23.75 -36.34
CA PRO A 161 28.91 23.87 -34.93
C PRO A 161 27.85 24.56 -34.04
N MET A 162 26.91 25.32 -34.63
CA MET A 162 25.83 25.96 -33.89
C MET A 162 24.80 24.95 -33.35
N LEU A 163 24.63 23.80 -34.03
CA LEU A 163 23.75 22.73 -33.57
C LEU A 163 24.30 22.04 -32.29
N PHE A 164 25.62 22.10 -32.07
CA PHE A 164 26.29 21.54 -30.90
C PHE A 164 25.93 22.28 -29.60
N LEU A 165 25.69 23.59 -29.67
CA LEU A 165 25.28 24.40 -28.51
C LEU A 165 23.80 24.18 -28.15
N LEU A 166 22.92 24.05 -29.14
CA LEU A 166 21.48 23.81 -28.90
C LEU A 166 21.20 22.35 -28.52
N VAL A 167 21.75 21.38 -29.25
CA VAL A 167 21.57 19.96 -28.95
C VAL A 167 22.41 19.56 -27.73
N GLY A 168 23.61 20.12 -27.56
CA GLY A 168 24.42 19.92 -26.36
C GLY A 168 23.75 20.51 -25.12
N GLY A 169 23.14 21.69 -25.21
CA GLY A 169 22.38 22.29 -24.11
C GLY A 169 21.15 21.47 -23.72
N VAL A 170 20.35 21.03 -24.70
CA VAL A 170 19.15 20.20 -24.45
C VAL A 170 19.52 18.78 -23.99
N ALA A 171 20.56 18.17 -24.56
CA ALA A 171 21.03 16.85 -24.13
C ALA A 171 21.68 16.89 -22.74
N VAL A 172 22.43 17.95 -22.39
CA VAL A 172 22.97 18.13 -21.03
C VAL A 172 21.83 18.35 -20.04
N LEU A 173 20.81 19.16 -20.36
CA LEU A 173 19.64 19.32 -19.49
C LEU A 173 18.81 18.03 -19.36
N ALA A 174 18.66 17.26 -20.44
CA ALA A 174 17.96 15.97 -20.40
C ALA A 174 18.75 14.88 -19.67
N VAL A 175 20.08 14.84 -19.82
CA VAL A 175 20.97 13.91 -19.10
C VAL A 175 21.10 14.32 -17.63
N VAL A 176 21.19 15.60 -17.30
CA VAL A 176 21.12 16.10 -15.91
C VAL A 176 19.74 15.82 -15.31
N GLY A 177 18.66 15.97 -16.09
CA GLY A 177 17.31 15.59 -15.69
C GLY A 177 17.15 14.09 -15.44
N LEU A 178 17.64 13.22 -16.34
CA LEU A 178 17.59 11.76 -16.22
C LEU A 178 18.52 11.22 -15.13
N ILE A 179 19.71 11.82 -14.95
CA ILE A 179 20.61 11.52 -13.83
C ILE A 179 19.95 11.98 -12.53
N SER A 180 19.31 13.16 -12.49
CA SER A 180 18.63 13.64 -11.27
C SER A 180 17.48 12.72 -10.85
N THR A 181 16.67 12.22 -11.79
CA THR A 181 15.52 11.35 -11.48
C THR A 181 15.92 9.91 -11.17
N GLN A 182 16.95 9.35 -11.82
CA GLN A 182 17.50 8.05 -11.43
C GLN A 182 18.30 8.10 -10.12
N TRP A 183 18.99 9.21 -9.84
CA TRP A 183 19.71 9.40 -8.58
C TRP A 183 18.75 9.55 -7.41
N GLN A 184 17.62 10.27 -7.59
CA GLN A 184 16.57 10.40 -6.57
C GLN A 184 15.93 9.05 -6.23
N SER A 185 15.56 8.24 -7.22
CA SER A 185 14.94 6.93 -6.96
C SER A 185 15.91 5.93 -6.32
N TRP A 186 17.20 5.97 -6.69
CA TRP A 186 18.23 5.17 -6.02
C TRP A 186 18.49 5.64 -4.58
N GLN A 187 18.51 6.95 -4.33
CA GLN A 187 18.61 7.50 -2.97
C GLN A 187 17.40 7.12 -2.10
N GLU A 188 16.19 7.19 -2.63
CA GLU A 188 14.97 6.76 -1.91
C GLU A 188 14.97 5.26 -1.61
N ALA A 189 15.40 4.43 -2.56
CA ALA A 189 15.50 2.98 -2.36
C ALA A 189 16.55 2.64 -1.30
N ARG A 190 17.72 3.26 -1.35
CA ARG A 190 18.80 3.07 -0.37
C ARG A 190 18.41 3.57 1.02
N CYS A 191 17.76 4.73 1.09
CA CYS A 191 17.21 5.30 2.31
C CYS A 191 16.15 4.36 2.94
N THR A 192 15.21 3.87 2.13
CA THR A 192 14.15 2.97 2.62
C THR A 192 14.71 1.63 3.08
N ALA A 193 15.72 1.11 2.38
CA ALA A 193 16.43 -0.12 2.77
C ALA A 193 17.20 0.01 4.10
N ALA A 194 17.71 1.19 4.42
CA ALA A 194 18.36 1.46 5.71
C ALA A 194 17.35 1.75 6.84
N TYR A 195 16.32 2.56 6.55
CA TYR A 195 15.31 2.97 7.51
C TYR A 195 14.49 1.80 8.07
N THR A 196 13.98 0.94 7.19
CA THR A 196 13.03 -0.13 7.56
C THR A 196 13.56 -1.06 8.66
N PRO A 197 14.76 -1.67 8.53
CA PRO A 197 15.29 -2.55 9.57
C PRO A 197 15.65 -1.79 10.86
N ALA A 198 16.14 -0.55 10.76
CA ALA A 198 16.50 0.25 11.92
C ALA A 198 15.27 0.70 12.73
N ALA A 199 14.20 1.12 12.04
CA ALA A 199 12.92 1.45 12.65
C ALA A 199 12.28 0.22 13.32
N GLN A 200 12.38 -0.96 12.71
CA GLN A 200 11.94 -2.22 13.32
C GLN A 200 12.74 -2.56 14.58
N ALA A 201 14.06 -2.37 14.57
CA ALA A 201 14.91 -2.60 15.75
C ALA A 201 14.57 -1.64 16.90
N GLU A 202 14.30 -0.37 16.59
CA GLU A 202 13.87 0.61 17.59
C GLU A 202 12.49 0.29 18.16
N THR A 203 11.56 -0.14 17.30
CA THR A 203 10.24 -0.63 17.72
C THR A 203 10.38 -1.80 18.69
N ALA A 204 11.20 -2.80 18.37
CA ALA A 204 11.43 -3.96 19.23
C ALA A 204 12.07 -3.57 20.58
N ARG A 205 12.97 -2.58 20.59
CA ARG A 205 13.54 -2.02 21.84
C ARG A 205 12.47 -1.36 22.70
N LEU A 206 11.55 -0.61 22.10
CA LEU A 206 10.46 0.05 22.83
C LEU A 206 9.43 -0.96 23.34
N GLU A 207 9.13 -1.99 22.56
CA GLU A 207 8.24 -3.07 22.97
C GLU A 207 8.80 -3.86 24.17
N SER A 208 10.13 -4.06 24.23
CA SER A 208 10.74 -4.70 25.41
C SER A 208 10.60 -3.84 26.67
N ILE A 209 10.72 -2.51 26.54
CA ILE A 209 10.44 -1.57 27.66
C ILE A 209 8.98 -1.67 28.09
N VAL A 210 8.03 -1.75 27.14
CA VAL A 210 6.60 -1.94 27.48
C VAL A 210 6.38 -3.24 28.23
N ALA A 211 7.04 -4.34 27.84
CA ALA A 211 6.93 -5.61 28.55
C ALA A 211 7.46 -5.52 29.99
N ILE A 212 8.60 -4.84 30.21
CA ILE A 212 9.14 -4.59 31.56
C ILE A 212 8.16 -3.74 32.37
N PHE A 213 7.64 -2.65 31.77
CA PHE A 213 6.62 -1.80 32.37
C PHE A 213 5.39 -2.61 32.83
N ASP A 214 4.84 -3.47 31.96
CA ASP A 214 3.66 -4.26 32.31
C ASP A 214 3.95 -5.21 33.48
N GLY A 215 5.15 -5.80 33.52
CA GLY A 215 5.61 -6.59 34.66
C GLY A 215 5.69 -5.78 35.96
N LYS A 216 6.24 -4.56 35.91
CA LYS A 216 6.29 -3.65 37.07
C LYS A 216 4.90 -3.21 37.54
N LEU A 217 4.01 -2.92 36.60
CA LEU A 217 2.63 -2.55 36.90
C LEU A 217 1.86 -3.71 37.55
N GLN A 218 2.05 -4.95 37.09
CA GLN A 218 1.47 -6.14 37.71
C GLN A 218 2.00 -6.37 39.13
N GLN A 219 3.28 -6.07 39.36
CA GLN A 219 3.91 -6.13 40.68
C GLN A 219 3.49 -4.96 41.59
N LYS A 220 2.66 -4.02 41.10
CA LYS A 220 2.27 -2.78 41.78
C LYS A 220 3.44 -1.89 42.16
N ASP A 221 4.60 -2.08 41.51
CA ASP A 221 5.78 -1.23 41.66
C ASP A 221 5.65 -0.01 40.74
N TYR A 222 4.77 0.92 41.13
CA TYR A 222 4.43 2.08 40.31
C TYR A 222 5.62 3.02 40.09
N ALA A 223 6.52 3.13 41.07
CA ALA A 223 7.71 3.97 40.96
C ALA A 223 8.66 3.43 39.89
N ALA A 224 8.93 2.11 39.89
CA ALA A 224 9.74 1.50 38.84
C ALA A 224 9.03 1.55 37.48
N ALA A 225 7.72 1.28 37.43
CA ALA A 225 6.95 1.38 36.18
C ALA A 225 7.05 2.79 35.55
N GLN A 226 6.98 3.83 36.37
CA GLN A 226 7.11 5.21 35.90
C GLN A 226 8.53 5.54 35.42
N ALA A 227 9.56 4.96 36.04
CA ALA A 227 10.95 5.09 35.59
C ALA A 227 11.17 4.44 34.22
N GLU A 228 10.61 3.25 33.97
CA GLU A 228 10.66 2.59 32.65
C GLU A 228 9.94 3.41 31.59
N LEU A 229 8.79 3.97 31.94
CA LEU A 229 7.99 4.80 31.02
C LEU A 229 8.75 6.05 30.54
N ALA A 230 9.63 6.62 31.38
CA ALA A 230 10.48 7.75 30.99
C ALA A 230 11.47 7.40 29.88
N GLN A 231 11.81 6.11 29.72
CA GLN A 231 12.71 5.63 28.67
C GLN A 231 11.98 5.27 27.37
N LEU A 232 10.65 5.20 27.40
CA LEU A 232 9.79 4.86 26.27
C LEU A 232 9.64 6.05 25.30
N ARG A 233 10.71 6.34 24.56
CA ARG A 233 10.77 7.40 23.55
C ARG A 233 11.44 6.88 22.29
N TRP A 234 10.89 7.26 21.14
CA TRP A 234 11.51 7.04 19.85
C TRP A 234 12.82 7.83 19.75
N GLN A 235 13.94 7.14 19.51
CA GLN A 235 15.28 7.77 19.43
C GLN A 235 15.91 7.66 18.05
N TYR A 236 15.41 6.79 17.18
CA TYR A 236 15.97 6.60 15.85
C TYR A 236 15.62 7.78 14.94
N GLN A 237 16.64 8.42 14.36
CA GLN A 237 16.47 9.53 13.43
C GLN A 237 17.03 9.16 12.07
N GLU A 238 16.28 9.52 11.03
CA GLU A 238 16.70 9.36 9.65
C GLU A 238 16.19 10.55 8.84
N ALA A 239 17.11 11.39 8.36
CA ALA A 239 16.78 12.67 7.73
C ALA A 239 15.97 12.46 6.45
N CYS A 240 16.25 11.39 5.71
CA CYS A 240 15.54 11.06 4.48
C CYS A 240 14.12 10.48 4.71
N LYS A 241 13.76 10.15 5.96
CA LYS A 241 12.42 9.73 6.39
C LYS A 241 11.89 10.57 7.55
N ALA A 242 12.19 11.88 7.54
CA ALA A 242 11.83 12.79 8.62
C ALA A 242 10.33 12.75 8.98
N GLU A 243 9.44 12.66 7.98
CA GLU A 243 8.00 12.58 8.23
C GLU A 243 7.59 11.27 8.91
N ALA A 244 8.13 10.14 8.47
CA ALA A 244 7.85 8.84 9.11
C ALA A 244 8.41 8.79 10.54
N VAL A 245 9.61 9.33 10.77
CA VAL A 245 10.19 9.46 12.12
C VAL A 245 9.31 10.32 13.01
N ALA A 246 8.78 11.44 12.49
CA ALA A 246 7.87 12.30 13.25
C ALA A 246 6.56 11.57 13.60
N GLN A 247 6.02 10.78 12.68
CA GLN A 247 4.83 9.96 12.92
C GLN A 247 5.07 8.90 14.00
N GLU A 248 6.17 8.14 13.92
CA GLU A 248 6.53 7.14 14.94
C GLU A 248 6.76 7.80 16.31
N THR A 249 7.45 8.93 16.33
CA THR A 249 7.68 9.70 17.57
C THR A 249 6.36 10.10 18.23
N ALA A 250 5.41 10.63 17.45
CA ALA A 250 4.10 11.01 17.94
C ALA A 250 3.26 9.79 18.40
N ALA A 251 3.32 8.68 17.67
CA ALA A 251 2.61 7.46 18.02
C ALA A 251 3.11 6.87 19.34
N TRP A 252 4.43 6.80 19.52
CA TRP A 252 5.04 6.31 20.76
C TRP A 252 4.83 7.25 21.94
N GLU A 253 4.82 8.56 21.72
CA GLU A 253 4.47 9.53 22.75
C GLU A 253 3.02 9.36 23.22
N THR A 254 2.09 9.15 22.27
CA THR A 254 0.68 8.87 22.58
C THR A 254 0.55 7.58 23.39
N ARG A 255 1.27 6.53 22.99
CA ARG A 255 1.30 5.25 23.72
C ARG A 255 1.86 5.44 25.13
N ARG A 256 2.92 6.23 25.29
CA ARG A 256 3.51 6.56 26.60
C ARG A 256 2.50 7.24 27.52
N GLN A 257 1.76 8.23 27.02
CA GLN A 257 0.72 8.92 27.79
C GLN A 257 -0.41 7.97 28.22
N ALA A 258 -0.85 7.08 27.33
CA ALA A 258 -1.84 6.06 27.66
C ALA A 258 -1.36 5.08 28.75
N LEU A 259 -0.08 4.70 28.72
CA LEU A 259 0.52 3.86 29.77
C LEU A 259 0.65 4.61 31.11
N ALA A 260 0.96 5.91 31.09
CA ALA A 260 0.97 6.75 32.29
C ALA A 260 -0.42 6.79 32.95
N ALA A 261 -1.47 6.98 32.15
CA ALA A 261 -2.85 6.96 32.64
C ALA A 261 -3.24 5.61 33.30
N ARG A 262 -2.66 4.49 32.84
CA ARG A 262 -2.85 3.17 33.48
C ARG A 262 -2.26 3.12 34.89
N ILE A 263 -1.11 3.75 35.13
CA ILE A 263 -0.54 3.87 36.49
C ILE A 263 -1.48 4.67 37.38
N GLU A 264 -1.91 5.84 36.92
CA GLU A 264 -2.78 6.72 37.71
C GLU A 264 -4.11 6.04 38.05
N ALA A 265 -4.73 5.36 37.09
CA ALA A 265 -5.94 4.60 37.28
C ALA A 265 -5.76 3.45 38.29
N ALA A 266 -4.65 2.71 38.20
CA ALA A 266 -4.34 1.64 39.15
C ALA A 266 -4.16 2.18 40.58
N GLN A 267 -3.39 3.26 40.75
CA GLN A 267 -3.20 3.90 42.05
C GLN A 267 -4.49 4.51 42.61
N ALA A 268 -5.39 5.00 41.75
CA ALA A 268 -6.70 5.50 42.18
C ALA A 268 -7.58 4.36 42.69
N ALA A 269 -7.62 3.23 41.95
CA ALA A 269 -8.37 2.05 42.36
C ALA A 269 -7.87 1.47 43.69
N GLU A 270 -6.55 1.45 43.94
CA GLU A 270 -6.01 1.02 45.23
C GLU A 270 -6.42 1.94 46.37
N ARG A 271 -6.38 3.25 46.15
CA ARG A 271 -6.83 4.24 47.15
C ARG A 271 -8.32 4.08 47.47
N GLU A 272 -9.13 3.82 46.45
CA GLU A 272 -10.57 3.58 46.62
C GLU A 272 -10.83 2.28 47.41
N GLN A 273 -10.11 1.21 47.09
CA GLN A 273 -10.21 -0.06 47.82
C GLN A 273 -9.81 0.09 49.29
N ALA A 274 -8.69 0.77 49.57
CA ALA A 274 -8.25 1.04 50.93
C ALA A 274 -9.26 1.93 51.70
N ALA A 275 -9.82 2.95 51.05
CA ALA A 275 -10.86 3.79 51.66
C ALA A 275 -12.13 2.98 51.96
N ALA A 276 -12.53 2.08 51.06
CA ALA A 276 -13.68 1.20 51.26
C ALA A 276 -13.46 0.20 52.40
N GLU A 277 -12.25 -0.34 52.55
CA GLU A 277 -11.89 -1.22 53.67
C GLU A 277 -11.97 -0.49 55.01
N ILE A 278 -11.34 0.68 55.11
CA ILE A 278 -11.42 1.54 56.31
C ILE A 278 -12.89 1.91 56.63
N ALA A 279 -13.70 2.20 55.62
CA ALA A 279 -15.12 2.49 55.82
C ALA A 279 -15.90 1.29 56.35
N ARG A 280 -15.59 0.07 55.86
CA ARG A 280 -16.19 -1.18 56.36
C ARG A 280 -15.79 -1.46 57.80
N GLU A 281 -14.52 -1.28 58.15
CA GLU A 281 -14.05 -1.45 59.53
C GLU A 281 -14.73 -0.48 60.49
N LYS A 282 -14.82 0.80 60.11
CA LYS A 282 -15.53 1.82 60.91
C LYS A 282 -17.01 1.50 61.06
N ALA A 283 -17.66 1.03 60.00
CA ALA A 283 -19.07 0.62 60.06
C ALA A 283 -19.26 -0.60 60.98
N ALA A 284 -18.34 -1.56 60.96
CA ALA A 284 -18.37 -2.72 61.84
C ALA A 284 -18.16 -2.33 63.31
N GLN A 285 -17.17 -1.48 63.60
CA GLN A 285 -16.92 -0.96 64.96
C GLN A 285 -18.12 -0.16 65.49
N GLN A 286 -18.72 0.67 64.64
CA GLN A 286 -19.90 1.44 65.02
C GLN A 286 -21.09 0.52 65.29
N ALA A 287 -21.31 -0.51 64.47
CA ALA A 287 -22.37 -1.48 64.68
C ALA A 287 -22.17 -2.28 65.99
N GLU A 288 -20.93 -2.64 66.34
CA GLU A 288 -20.61 -3.31 67.61
C GLU A 288 -20.91 -2.39 68.80
N LEU A 289 -20.47 -1.13 68.74
CA LEU A 289 -20.76 -0.14 69.77
C LEU A 289 -22.26 0.08 69.95
N ASP A 290 -23.01 0.13 68.85
CA ASP A 290 -24.46 0.30 68.89
C ASP A 290 -25.16 -0.95 69.46
N GLN A 291 -24.66 -2.15 69.16
CA GLN A 291 -25.13 -3.39 69.79
C GLN A 291 -24.84 -3.42 71.30
N GLU A 292 -23.66 -2.98 71.73
CA GLU A 292 -23.30 -2.90 73.15
C GLU A 292 -24.22 -1.93 73.90
N LYS A 293 -24.39 -0.71 73.37
CA LYS A 293 -25.32 0.28 73.93
C LYS A 293 -26.76 -0.24 73.99
N ALA A 294 -27.20 -1.00 72.99
CA ALA A 294 -28.52 -1.62 72.99
C ALA A 294 -28.65 -2.67 74.10
N ARG A 295 -27.63 -3.52 74.29
CA ARG A 295 -27.57 -4.51 75.38
C ARG A 295 -27.56 -3.84 76.75
N GLU A 296 -26.77 -2.79 76.94
CA GLU A 296 -26.74 -2.00 78.18
C GLU A 296 -28.12 -1.38 78.47
N ALA A 297 -28.76 -0.77 77.46
CA ALA A 297 -30.09 -0.19 77.61
C ALA A 297 -31.15 -1.26 77.96
N GLU A 298 -31.06 -2.46 77.38
CA GLU A 298 -31.94 -3.58 77.71
C GLU A 298 -31.73 -4.07 79.16
N GLN A 299 -30.47 -4.23 79.58
CA GLN A 299 -30.12 -4.59 80.96
C GLN A 299 -30.64 -3.54 81.96
N GLN A 300 -30.45 -2.25 81.67
CA GLN A 300 -30.96 -1.17 82.51
C GLN A 300 -32.49 -1.20 82.63
N ARG A 301 -33.20 -1.44 81.51
CA ARG A 301 -34.67 -1.62 81.51
C ARG A 301 -35.10 -2.82 82.35
N ALA A 302 -34.39 -3.95 82.24
CA ALA A 302 -34.68 -5.15 83.03
C ALA A 302 -34.47 -4.91 84.53
N VAL A 303 -33.39 -4.23 84.92
CA VAL A 303 -33.12 -3.86 86.31
C VAL A 303 -34.20 -2.92 86.85
N ALA A 304 -34.60 -1.90 86.07
CA ALA A 304 -35.69 -1.00 86.45
C ALA A 304 -37.02 -1.74 86.66
N ALA A 305 -37.37 -2.64 85.74
CA ALA A 305 -38.57 -3.47 85.84
C ALA A 305 -38.53 -4.39 87.09
N GLN A 306 -37.39 -5.00 87.40
CA GLN A 306 -37.23 -5.80 88.61
C GLN A 306 -37.37 -4.95 89.89
N ALA A 307 -36.80 -3.75 89.90
CA ALA A 307 -36.92 -2.84 91.03
C ALA A 307 -38.38 -2.41 91.25
N GLU A 308 -39.10 -2.11 90.17
CA GLU A 308 -40.53 -1.80 90.21
C GLU A 308 -41.36 -2.98 90.71
N ALA A 309 -41.13 -4.19 90.17
CA ALA A 309 -41.80 -5.40 90.64
C ALA A 309 -41.57 -5.66 92.13
N ARG A 310 -40.34 -5.44 92.64
CA ARG A 310 -40.03 -5.52 94.07
C ARG A 310 -40.78 -4.47 94.90
N ARG A 311 -40.95 -3.25 94.37
CA ARG A 311 -41.75 -2.21 95.05
C ARG A 311 -43.22 -2.60 95.14
N ILE A 312 -43.79 -3.10 94.05
CA ILE A 312 -45.18 -3.59 94.00
C ILE A 312 -45.35 -4.73 95.02
N ALA A 313 -44.49 -5.75 94.99
CA ALA A 313 -44.57 -6.88 95.92
C ALA A 313 -44.45 -6.46 97.40
N ARG A 314 -43.59 -5.48 97.72
CA ARG A 314 -43.51 -4.91 99.08
C ARG A 314 -44.80 -4.21 99.49
N ALA A 315 -45.38 -3.40 98.60
CA ALA A 315 -46.65 -2.71 98.87
C ALA A 315 -47.80 -3.71 99.08
N GLU A 316 -47.87 -4.77 98.27
CA GLU A 316 -48.84 -5.86 98.44
C GLU A 316 -48.66 -6.58 99.78
N ALA A 317 -47.42 -6.89 100.17
CA ALA A 317 -47.13 -7.51 101.46
C ALA A 317 -47.52 -6.62 102.65
N GLU A 318 -47.26 -5.31 102.57
CA GLU A 318 -47.69 -4.34 103.58
C GLU A 318 -49.22 -4.24 103.68
N LEU A 319 -49.93 -4.20 102.55
CA LEU A 319 -51.40 -4.22 102.51
C LEU A 319 -51.94 -5.51 103.13
N ALA A 320 -51.37 -6.67 102.80
CA ALA A 320 -51.75 -7.95 103.37
C ALA A 320 -51.52 -7.99 104.89
N GLN A 321 -50.40 -7.47 105.38
CA GLN A 321 -50.15 -7.34 106.82
C GLN A 321 -51.15 -6.41 107.51
N ARG A 322 -51.46 -5.26 106.92
CA ARG A 322 -52.48 -4.33 107.46
C ARG A 322 -53.85 -4.99 107.54
N ALA A 323 -54.24 -5.75 106.52
CA ALA A 323 -55.49 -6.51 106.51
C ALA A 323 -55.53 -7.55 107.64
N ARG A 324 -54.43 -8.29 107.87
CA ARG A 324 -54.32 -9.26 108.98
C ARG A 324 -54.46 -8.59 110.35
N ARG A 325 -53.71 -7.50 110.61
CA ARG A 325 -53.83 -6.74 111.88
C ARG A 325 -55.23 -6.17 112.07
N GLY A 326 -55.88 -5.73 110.99
CA GLY A 326 -57.26 -5.27 110.98
C GLY A 326 -58.28 -6.38 111.33
N ALA A 327 -58.03 -7.61 110.89
CA ALA A 327 -58.86 -8.77 111.25
C ALA A 327 -58.66 -9.18 112.72
N GLU A 328 -57.41 -9.23 113.20
CA GLU A 328 -57.07 -9.52 114.60
C GLU A 328 -57.68 -8.49 115.58
N THR A 329 -57.67 -7.20 115.21
CA THR A 329 -58.29 -6.13 116.02
C THR A 329 -59.82 -6.16 116.01
N ARG A 330 -60.47 -6.73 114.98
CA ARG A 330 -61.93 -6.97 115.00
C ARG A 330 -62.28 -8.17 115.88
N GLN A 331 -61.49 -9.24 115.82
CA GLN A 331 -61.66 -10.43 116.66
C GLN A 331 -61.47 -10.17 118.16
N ALA A 332 -60.71 -9.14 118.54
CA ALA A 332 -60.51 -8.73 119.93
C ALA A 332 -61.59 -7.77 120.46
N ARG A 333 -62.58 -7.38 119.64
CA ARG A 333 -63.65 -6.44 119.98
C ARG A 333 -65.04 -7.07 120.10
N ASP A 334 -65.17 -8.35 119.78
CA ASP A 334 -66.34 -9.22 120.03
C ASP A 334 -66.09 -10.07 121.28
#